data_AF-A0A3P6VEQ6-F1
#
_entry.id   AF-A0A3P6VEQ6-F1
#
_cell.length_a   1.000
_cell.length_b   1.000
_cell.length_c   1.000
_cell.angle_alpha   90.00
_cell.angle_beta   90.00
_cell.angle_gamma   90.00
#
_symmetry.space_group_name_H-M   'P 1'
#
loop_
_entity.id
_entity.type
_entity.pdbx_description
1 polymer ?
#
loop_
_entity_poly.entity_id
_entity_poly.type
_entity_poly.pdbx_seq_one_letter_code
_entity_poly.pdbx_strand_id
1 'polypeptide(L)'
;MFVHFMTIISMVQFAIAGKFPNGTDTNINFFSCNPANIINVMHIELFDRNGLSMYPIKLEELATARIKAYNNGNVVAREKVNVEVYAFVEKDGLWMWRNIVPEPFRFLL
;
A
#
# COMPACT_ATOMS: atom_id res chain seq x y z
N MET A 1 0.17 23.45 -45.70
CA MET A 1 0.66 23.79 -44.35
C MET A 1 -0.45 23.40 -43.36
N PHE A 2 -0.34 22.20 -42.78
CA PHE A 2 -1.34 21.65 -41.85
C PHE A 2 -0.98 22.08 -40.43
N VAL A 3 -1.85 22.85 -39.77
CA VAL A 3 -1.69 23.20 -38.35
C VAL A 3 -2.44 22.15 -37.54
N HIS A 4 -1.71 21.32 -36.79
CA HIS A 4 -2.30 20.40 -35.82
C HIS A 4 -2.57 21.15 -34.51
N PHE A 5 -3.86 21.23 -34.17
CA PHE A 5 -4.34 21.75 -32.90
C PHE A 5 -4.33 20.59 -31.88
N MET A 6 -3.31 20.53 -31.02
CA MET A 6 -3.27 19.57 -29.90
C MET A 6 -4.01 20.18 -28.71
N THR A 7 -5.25 19.76 -28.49
CA THR A 7 -6.00 20.12 -27.29
C THR A 7 -5.57 19.20 -26.14
N ILE A 8 -4.68 19.68 -25.27
CA ILE A 8 -4.34 19.00 -24.01
C ILE A 8 -5.47 19.28 -23.02
N ILE A 9 -6.42 18.36 -22.89
CA ILE A 9 -7.42 18.42 -21.84
C ILE A 9 -6.76 17.91 -20.56
N SER A 10 -6.23 18.84 -19.77
CA SER A 10 -5.80 18.59 -18.40
C SER A 10 -7.04 18.25 -17.56
N MET A 11 -7.19 16.99 -17.17
CA MET A 11 -8.18 16.59 -16.17
C MET A 11 -7.71 17.09 -14.80
N VAL A 12 -8.18 18.27 -14.40
CA VAL A 12 -8.06 18.74 -13.03
C VAL A 12 -9.01 17.90 -12.18
N GLN A 13 -8.49 16.83 -11.58
CA GLN A 13 -9.23 16.07 -10.57
C GLN A 13 -9.31 16.92 -9.29
N PHE A 14 -10.46 17.55 -9.09
CA PHE A 14 -10.82 18.12 -7.80
C PHE A 14 -11.09 16.98 -6.82
N ALA A 15 -10.15 16.72 -5.91
CA ALA A 15 -10.35 15.81 -4.79
C ALA A 15 -11.31 16.47 -3.79
N ILE A 16 -12.56 16.00 -3.79
CA ILE A 16 -13.59 16.36 -2.82
C ILE A 16 -13.22 15.67 -1.50
N ALA A 17 -13.17 16.44 -0.41
CA ALA A 17 -12.75 15.98 0.92
C ALA A 17 -13.74 14.95 1.49
N GLY A 18 -13.30 13.70 1.60
CA GLY A 18 -14.06 12.59 2.16
C GLY A 18 -13.92 11.31 1.34
N LYS A 19 -12.70 10.86 1.06
CA LYS A 19 -12.39 9.59 0.40
C LYS A 19 -10.92 9.27 0.64
N PHE A 20 -10.63 7.98 0.90
CA PHE A 20 -9.29 7.45 1.12
C PHE A 20 -8.26 8.08 0.14
N PRO A 21 -7.07 8.49 0.62
CA PRO A 21 -6.11 9.17 -0.25
C PRO A 21 -5.71 8.27 -1.43
N ASN A 22 -5.64 8.84 -2.63
CA ASN A 22 -5.03 8.21 -3.81
C ASN A 22 -5.64 6.88 -4.29
N GLY A 23 -6.97 6.69 -4.20
CA GLY A 23 -7.62 5.49 -4.74
C GLY A 23 -7.36 4.21 -3.94
N THR A 24 -6.88 4.35 -2.70
CA THR A 24 -6.64 3.26 -1.74
C THR A 24 -7.91 2.55 -1.27
N ASP A 25 -9.08 2.94 -1.79
CA ASP A 25 -10.39 2.29 -1.70
C ASP A 25 -10.67 1.27 -2.82
N THR A 26 -9.83 1.21 -3.86
CA THR A 26 -9.98 0.28 -5.00
C THR A 26 -8.90 -0.79 -5.13
N ASN A 27 -7.70 -0.56 -4.60
CA ASN A 27 -6.61 -1.51 -4.60
C ASN A 27 -5.58 -1.26 -3.46
N ILE A 28 -4.72 -2.24 -3.24
CA ILE A 28 -3.52 -2.08 -2.40
C ILE A 28 -2.52 -1.22 -3.16
N ASN A 29 -2.02 -0.18 -2.50
CA ASN A 29 -0.94 0.65 -3.00
C ASN A 29 0.33 0.35 -2.20
N PHE A 30 1.46 0.15 -2.89
CA PHE A 30 2.75 -0.11 -2.26
C PHE A 30 3.82 0.77 -2.89
N PHE A 31 4.76 1.22 -2.07
CA PHE A 31 5.82 2.13 -2.48
C PHE A 31 7.14 1.69 -1.84
N SER A 32 8.24 1.77 -2.58
CA SER A 32 9.57 1.61 -1.98
C SER A 32 10.01 2.94 -1.39
N CYS A 33 10.23 2.99 -0.08
CA CYS A 33 10.66 4.21 0.60
C CYS A 33 12.10 4.63 0.25
N ASN A 34 12.94 3.67 -0.17
CA ASN A 34 14.34 3.94 -0.53
C ASN A 34 14.69 3.27 -1.87
N PRO A 35 14.97 4.04 -2.93
CA PRO A 35 15.32 3.49 -4.23
C PRO A 35 16.67 2.75 -4.25
N ALA A 36 17.53 2.95 -3.24
CA ALA A 36 18.80 2.24 -3.11
C ALA A 36 18.68 0.84 -2.47
N ASN A 37 17.47 0.39 -2.11
CA ASN A 37 17.27 -0.92 -1.52
C ASN A 37 17.61 -2.05 -2.51
N ILE A 38 18.31 -3.08 -2.01
CA ILE A 38 18.69 -4.25 -2.82
C ILE A 38 17.49 -5.18 -3.10
N ILE A 39 16.47 -5.15 -2.25
CA ILE A 39 15.21 -5.88 -2.43
C ILE A 39 14.16 -4.92 -3.00
N ASN A 40 13.63 -5.26 -4.17
CA ASN A 40 12.55 -4.53 -4.82
C ASN A 40 11.27 -5.36 -4.79
N VAL A 41 10.21 -4.83 -4.16
CA VAL A 41 8.90 -5.47 -4.11
C VAL A 41 8.13 -5.11 -5.38
N MET A 42 7.81 -6.13 -6.17
CA MET A 42 7.12 -5.99 -7.45
C MET A 42 5.61 -6.09 -7.33
N HIS A 43 5.13 -6.88 -6.37
CA HIS A 43 3.71 -7.12 -6.18
C HIS A 43 3.41 -7.59 -4.75
N ILE A 44 2.27 -7.13 -4.23
CA ILE A 44 1.72 -7.57 -2.94
C ILE A 44 0.25 -7.92 -3.18
N GLU A 45 -0.14 -9.12 -2.75
CA GLU A 45 -1.53 -9.57 -2.75
C GLU A 45 -1.88 -10.08 -1.35
N LEU A 46 -3.09 -9.77 -0.87
CA LEU A 46 -3.61 -10.27 0.39
C LEU A 46 -4.67 -11.33 0.13
N PHE A 47 -4.70 -12.35 0.96
CA PHE A 47 -5.67 -13.43 0.90
C PHE A 47 -6.36 -13.61 2.24
N ASP A 48 -7.65 -13.94 2.22
CA ASP A 48 -8.40 -14.34 3.40
C ASP A 48 -8.04 -15.76 3.86
N ARG A 49 -8.64 -16.19 4.97
CA ARG A 49 -8.47 -17.55 5.52
C ARG A 49 -8.87 -18.68 4.57
N ASN A 50 -9.65 -18.38 3.53
CA ASN A 50 -10.09 -19.33 2.52
C ASN A 50 -9.18 -19.32 1.28
N GLY A 51 -8.14 -18.47 1.26
CA GLY A 51 -7.24 -18.30 0.13
C GLY A 51 -7.83 -17.44 -1.00
N LEU A 52 -8.91 -16.71 -0.76
CA LEU A 52 -9.50 -15.78 -1.73
C LEU A 52 -8.84 -14.40 -1.60
N SER A 53 -8.71 -13.68 -2.72
CA SER A 53 -8.12 -12.34 -2.72
C SER A 53 -8.93 -11.41 -1.80
N MET A 54 -8.24 -10.76 -0.86
CA MET A 54 -8.83 -9.91 0.16
C MET A 54 -8.71 -8.44 -0.25
N TYR A 55 -9.81 -7.91 -0.80
CA TYR A 55 -9.97 -6.48 -0.97
C TYR A 55 -11.46 -6.06 -0.89
N PRO A 56 -11.82 -4.99 -0.16
CA PRO A 56 -10.97 -4.16 0.70
C PRO A 56 -10.39 -4.95 1.88
N ILE A 57 -9.27 -4.47 2.43
CA ILE A 57 -8.56 -5.14 3.53
C ILE A 57 -9.43 -5.12 4.78
N LYS A 58 -9.64 -6.28 5.39
CA LYS A 58 -10.37 -6.42 6.65
C LYS A 58 -9.39 -6.73 7.78
N LEU A 59 -8.97 -5.69 8.50
CA LEU A 59 -7.93 -5.81 9.54
C LEU A 59 -8.36 -6.67 10.75
N GLU A 60 -9.66 -6.91 10.93
CA GLU A 60 -10.20 -7.79 11.98
C GLU A 60 -10.12 -9.27 11.62
N GLU A 61 -9.86 -9.60 10.35
CA GLU A 61 -9.74 -10.97 9.86
C GLU A 61 -8.25 -11.35 9.68
N LEU A 62 -7.93 -12.63 9.86
CA LEU A 62 -6.62 -13.16 9.50
C LEU A 62 -6.41 -13.02 7.99
N ALA A 63 -5.28 -12.42 7.61
CA ALA A 63 -4.87 -12.25 6.22
C ALA A 63 -3.50 -12.87 5.99
N THR A 64 -3.31 -13.48 4.81
CA THR A 64 -2.01 -13.94 4.32
C THR A 64 -1.51 -12.97 3.26
N ALA A 65 -0.29 -12.46 3.42
CA ALA A 65 0.36 -11.63 2.41
C ALA A 65 1.26 -12.48 1.51
N ARG A 66 1.03 -12.42 0.20
CA ARG A 66 1.94 -12.94 -0.81
C ARG A 66 2.73 -11.79 -1.41
N ILE A 67 4.04 -11.83 -1.23
CA ILE A 67 4.95 -10.80 -1.71
C ILE A 67 5.82 -11.39 -2.81
N LYS A 68 5.80 -10.78 -4.00
CA LYS A 68 6.75 -11.08 -5.07
C LYS A 68 7.81 -9.99 -5.09
N ALA A 69 9.05 -10.35 -4.77
CA ALA A 69 10.17 -9.42 -4.72
C ALA A 69 11.38 -9.96 -5.52
N TYR A 70 12.25 -9.05 -5.93
CA TYR A 70 13.51 -9.34 -6.59
C TYR A 70 14.67 -8.79 -5.76
N ASN A 71 15.70 -9.60 -5.53
CA ASN A 71 16.91 -9.19 -4.82
C ASN A 71 18.05 -9.01 -5.82
N ASN A 72 18.54 -7.78 -5.95
CA ASN A 72 19.65 -7.39 -6.81
C ASN A 72 21.02 -7.43 -6.09
N GLY A 73 21.05 -7.75 -4.80
CA GLY A 73 22.25 -7.78 -3.98
C GLY A 73 22.63 -9.19 -3.53
N ASN A 74 23.41 -9.25 -2.44
CA ASN A 74 23.79 -10.51 -1.84
C ASN A 74 22.57 -11.23 -1.22
N VAL A 75 22.66 -12.55 -1.11
CA VAL A 75 21.65 -13.37 -0.42
C VAL A 75 21.52 -12.90 1.03
N VAL A 76 20.30 -12.57 1.42
CA VAL A 76 19.95 -12.20 2.78
C VAL A 76 19.45 -13.45 3.50
N ALA A 77 20.21 -13.96 4.47
CA ALA A 77 19.88 -15.21 5.17
C ALA A 77 19.12 -15.03 6.49
N ARG A 78 19.15 -13.84 7.10
CA ARG A 78 18.52 -13.54 8.40
C ARG A 78 18.12 -12.08 8.47
N GLU A 79 16.93 -11.76 7.98
CA GLU A 79 16.37 -10.43 8.15
C GLU A 79 15.32 -10.41 9.26
N LYS A 80 15.40 -9.36 10.09
CA LYS A 80 14.32 -8.96 10.98
C LYS A 80 13.51 -7.91 10.22
N VAL A 81 12.22 -8.15 10.04
CA VAL A 81 11.32 -7.18 9.44
C VAL A 81 10.63 -6.42 10.56
N ASN A 82 10.78 -5.09 10.56
CA ASN A 82 9.97 -4.22 11.40
C ASN A 82 8.75 -3.79 10.60
N VAL A 83 7.56 -3.99 11.16
CA VAL A 83 6.29 -3.64 10.51
C VAL A 83 5.54 -2.68 11.40
N GLU A 84 5.10 -1.58 10.80
CA GLU A 84 4.22 -0.59 11.43
C GLU A 84 2.93 -0.53 10.62
N VAL A 85 1.79 -0.53 11.30
CA VAL A 85 0.45 -0.46 10.68
C VAL A 85 -0.21 0.82 11.11
N TYR A 86 -0.68 1.58 10.13
CA TYR A 86 -1.36 2.85 10.34
C TYR A 86 -2.77 2.79 9.75
N ALA A 87 -3.74 3.37 10.44
CA ALA A 87 -5.07 3.65 9.90
C ALA A 87 -5.21 5.15 9.61
N PHE A 88 -5.82 5.48 8.48
CA PHE A 88 -6.25 6.83 8.18
C PHE A 88 -7.62 7.07 8.83
N VAL A 89 -7.66 7.89 9.87
CA VAL A 89 -8.86 8.10 10.69
C VAL A 89 -9.19 9.59 10.76
N GLU A 90 -10.48 9.90 10.84
CA GLU A 90 -10.96 11.24 11.14
C GLU A 90 -11.00 11.44 12.65
N LYS A 91 -10.41 12.54 13.12
CA LYS A 91 -10.46 12.98 14.51
C LYS A 91 -10.73 14.47 14.54
N ASP A 92 -11.83 14.86 15.18
CA ASP A 92 -12.24 16.27 15.34
C ASP A 92 -12.33 17.04 13.99
N GLY A 93 -12.79 16.36 12.92
CA GLY A 93 -12.87 16.92 11.57
C GLY A 93 -11.55 16.98 10.80
N LEU A 94 -10.46 16.46 11.38
CA LEU A 94 -9.14 16.36 10.74
C LEU A 94 -8.78 14.91 10.45
N TRP A 95 -8.39 14.65 9.21
CA TRP A 95 -7.92 13.33 8.80
C TRP A 95 -6.44 13.15 9.10
N MET A 96 -6.08 12.06 9.79
CA MET A 96 -4.70 11.80 10.21
C MET A 96 -4.36 10.31 10.18
N TRP A 97 -3.08 10.00 9.96
CA TRP A 97 -2.55 8.65 10.12
C TRP A 97 -2.31 8.36 11.60
N ARG A 98 -2.87 7.27 12.10
CA ARG A 98 -2.69 6.78 13.48
C ARG A 98 -2.06 5.39 13.44
N ASN A 99 -0.98 5.17 14.18
CA ASN A 99 -0.45 3.81 14.36
C ASN A 99 -1.46 2.97 15.15
N ILE A 100 -1.81 1.80 14.64
CA ILE A 100 -2.84 0.92 15.17
C ILE A 100 -2.31 -0.48 15.53
N VAL A 101 -0.99 -0.71 15.50
CA VAL A 101 -0.42 -1.99 15.92
C VAL A 101 -0.52 -2.09 17.45
N PRO A 102 -1.30 -3.02 18.01
CA PRO A 102 -1.20 -3.30 19.44
C PRO A 102 0.08 -4.10 19.69
N GLU A 103 0.82 -3.77 20.75
CA GLU A 103 1.81 -4.70 21.27
C GLU A 103 1.08 -5.99 21.71
N PRO A 104 1.51 -7.22 21.31
CA PRO A 104 2.68 -7.58 20.51
C PRO A 104 2.26 -8.25 19.19
N PHE A 105 1.98 -7.48 18.14
CA PHE A 105 1.79 -8.07 16.80
C PHE A 105 3.13 -8.68 16.32
N ARG A 106 3.20 -10.01 16.30
CA ARG A 106 4.37 -10.76 15.79
C ARG A 106 4.02 -11.34 14.43
N PHE A 107 4.75 -10.95 13.41
CA PHE A 107 4.70 -11.63 12.11
C PHE A 107 5.46 -12.95 12.24
N LEU A 108 4.75 -14.06 12.04
CA LEU A 108 5.37 -15.37 11.83
C LEU A 108 5.80 -15.41 10.36
N LEU A 109 7.12 -15.40 10.13
CA LEU A 109 7.74 -15.58 8.81
C LEU A 109 7.97 -17.06 8.53
#